data_AF-A0A0L0F6L4-F1
#
_entry.id   AF-A0A0L0F6L4-F1
#
_cell.length_a   1.000
_cell.length_b   1.000
_cell.length_c   1.000
_cell.angle_alpha   90.00
_cell.angle_beta   90.00
_cell.angle_gamma   90.00
#
_symmetry.space_group_name_H-M   'P 1'
#
loop_
_entity.id
_entity.type
_entity.pdbx_description
1 polymer ?
#
loop_
_entity_poly.entity_id
_entity_poly.type
_entity_poly.pdbx_seq_one_letter_code
_entity_poly.pdbx_strand_id
1 'polypeptide(L)' 'NVEIAVIDEIQMIADEDRGWWWVRAVLGVPAKEVHCCGDHTALSLLKRLTDITGDNLIVHEYTRLSELE' A
#
# COMPACT_ATOMS: atom_id res chain seq x y z
N ASN A 1 -12.59 12.83 8.34
CA ASN A 1 -12.21 11.41 8.32
C ASN A 1 -13.07 10.70 7.30
N VAL A 2 -12.48 9.72 6.61
CA VAL A 2 -13.19 8.83 5.68
C VAL A 2 -13.28 7.45 6.30
N GLU A 3 -14.21 6.61 5.85
CA GLU A 3 -14.26 5.23 6.32
C GLU A 3 -13.18 4.39 5.65
N ILE A 4 -13.04 4.55 4.32
CA ILE A 4 -12.14 3.76 3.48
C ILE A 4 -11.28 4.71 2.63
N ALA A 5 -10.00 4.41 2.48
CA ALA A 5 -9.10 5.04 1.52
C ALA A 5 -8.48 3.99 0.60
N VAL A 6 -8.22 4.35 -0.66
CA VAL A 6 -7.51 3.51 -1.63
C VAL A 6 -6.26 4.26 -2.08
N ILE A 7 -5.12 3.59 -2.01
CA ILE A 7 -3.83 4.08 -2.50
C ILE A 7 -3.42 3.15 -3.63
N ASP A 8 -3.39 3.67 -4.85
CA ASP A 8 -3.00 2.93 -6.03
C ASP A 8 -1.49 3.02 -6.27
N GLU A 9 -0.97 2.06 -7.05
CA GLU A 9 0.44 1.93 -7.41
C GLU A 9 1.38 1.99 -6.18
N ILE A 10 1.06 1.25 -5.12
CA ILE A 10 1.76 1.35 -3.83
C ILE A 10 3.27 1.05 -3.91
N GLN A 11 3.74 0.32 -4.93
CA GLN A 11 5.17 0.11 -5.18
C GLN A 11 5.93 1.43 -5.40
N MET A 12 5.24 2.50 -5.78
CA MET A 12 5.81 3.85 -5.87
C MET A 12 6.33 4.37 -4.53
N ILE A 13 5.98 3.75 -3.40
CA ILE A 13 6.54 4.08 -2.07
C ILE A 13 8.06 3.93 -2.00
N ALA A 14 8.65 3.11 -2.88
CA ALA A 14 10.10 2.91 -2.98
C ALA A 14 10.78 3.85 -4.00
N ASP A 15 10.03 4.71 -4.68
CA ASP A 15 10.57 5.70 -5.62
C ASP A 15 11.40 6.76 -4.87
N GLU A 16 12.62 7.01 -5.33
CA GLU A 16 13.59 7.87 -4.63
C GLU A 16 13.14 9.33 -4.54
N ASP A 17 12.41 9.83 -5.55
CA ASP A 17 12.00 11.23 -5.64
C ASP A 17 10.57 11.45 -5.11
N ARG A 18 9.68 10.48 -5.37
CA ARG A 18 8.23 10.62 -5.16
C ARG A 18 7.68 9.73 -4.05
N GLY A 19 8.43 8.72 -3.59
CA GLY A 19 7.94 7.73 -2.64
C GLY A 19 7.48 8.32 -1.30
N TRP A 20 8.04 9.48 -0.92
CA TRP A 20 7.58 10.24 0.24
C TRP A 20 6.07 10.56 0.22
N TRP A 21 5.47 10.80 -0.95
CA TRP A 21 4.03 11.05 -1.05
C TRP A 21 3.20 9.85 -0.62
N TRP A 22 3.64 8.63 -0.96
CA TRP A 22 2.99 7.38 -0.57
C TRP A 22 3.21 7.08 0.91
N VAL A 23 4.41 7.30 1.45
CA VAL A 23 4.65 7.17 2.90
C VAL A 23 3.70 8.09 3.69
N ARG A 24 3.56 9.35 3.24
CA ARG A 24 2.63 10.31 3.86
C ARG A 24 1.17 9.87 3.73
N ALA A 25 0.78 9.29 2.59
CA ALA A 25 -0.58 8.80 2.39
C ALA A 25 -0.89 7.60 3.31
N VAL A 26 -0.01 6.60 3.34
CA VAL A 26 -0.17 5.38 4.15
C VAL A 26 -0.26 5.71 5.65
N LEU A 27 0.62 6.57 6.16
CA LEU A 27 0.68 6.87 7.59
C LEU A 27 -0.26 8.01 8.02
N GLY A 28 -0.68 8.86 7.08
CA GLY A 28 -1.34 10.13 7.38
C GLY A 28 -2.80 10.22 6.97
N VAL A 29 -3.32 9.26 6.19
CA VAL A 29 -4.73 9.29 5.78
C VAL A 29 -5.63 8.97 6.97
N PRO A 30 -6.60 9.84 7.34
CA PRO A 30 -7.49 9.57 8.45
C PRO A 30 -8.64 8.66 8.01
N ALA A 31 -8.32 7.39 7.75
CA ALA A 31 -9.23 6.32 7.35
C ALA A 31 -9.27 5.19 8.38
N LYS A 32 -10.39 4.46 8.47
CA LYS A 32 -10.48 3.24 9.29
C LYS A 32 -9.83 2.03 8.60
N GLU A 33 -9.90 2.01 7.27
CA GLU A 33 -9.33 0.97 6.42
C GLU A 33 -8.61 1.62 5.22
N VAL A 34 -7.42 1.13 4.90
CA VAL A 34 -6.60 1.62 3.79
C VAL A 34 -6.28 0.44 2.87
N HIS A 35 -6.84 0.43 1.67
CA HIS A 35 -6.49 -0.54 0.64
C HIS A 35 -5.31 -0.01 -0.17
N CYS A 36 -4.24 -0.79 -0.22
CA CYS A 36 -3.10 -0.52 -1.08
C CYS A 36 -3.13 -1.46 -2.27
N CYS A 37 -3.22 -0.91 -3.48
CA CYS A 37 -3.20 -1.64 -4.74
C CYS A 37 -1.83 -1.45 -5.41
N GLY A 38 -1.26 -2.52 -5.95
CA GLY A 38 0.03 -2.49 -6.63
C GLY A 38 0.68 -3.87 -6.67
N ASP A 39 1.96 -3.91 -7.00
CA ASP A 39 2.70 -5.16 -7.10
C ASP A 39 3.29 -5.65 -5.76
N HIS A 40 3.81 -6.88 -5.76
CA HIS A 40 4.36 -7.54 -4.58
C HIS A 40 5.62 -6.90 -3.98
N THR A 41 6.31 -6.01 -4.71
CA THR A 41 7.57 -5.41 -4.24
C THR A 41 7.35 -4.52 -3.01
N ALA A 42 6.17 -3.91 -2.89
CA ALA A 42 5.79 -3.06 -1.76
C ALA A 42 5.57 -3.82 -0.45
N LEU A 43 5.30 -5.13 -0.50
CA LEU A 43 4.85 -5.92 0.65
C LEU A 43 5.84 -5.88 1.82
N SER A 44 7.13 -5.95 1.51
CA SER A 44 8.19 -5.93 2.53
C SER A 44 8.22 -4.62 3.31
N LEU A 45 7.96 -3.48 2.63
CA LEU A 45 7.92 -2.17 3.26
C LEU A 45 6.61 -1.96 4.02
N LEU A 46 5.47 -2.32 3.43
CA LEU A 46 4.16 -2.25 4.10
C LEU A 46 4.16 -3.03 5.40
N LYS A 47 4.70 -4.26 5.39
CA LYS A 47 4.82 -5.07 6.61
C LYS A 47 5.62 -4.37 7.70
N ARG A 48 6.75 -3.76 7.35
CA ARG A 48 7.57 -2.99 8.32
C ARG A 48 6.80 -1.79 8.87
N LEU A 49 6.05 -1.08 8.02
CA LEU A 49 5.25 0.06 8.45
C LEU A 49 4.16 -0.37 9.43
N THR A 50 3.41 -1.42 9.10
CA THR A 50 2.34 -1.95 9.97
C THR A 50 2.89 -2.54 11.27
N ASP A 51 4.06 -3.18 11.24
CA ASP A 51 4.72 -3.68 12.46
C ASP A 51 5.10 -2.52 13.40
N ILE A 52 5.44 -1.34 12.86
CA ILE A 52 5.79 -0.13 13.64
C ILE A 52 4.53 0.56 14.18
N THR A 53 3.48 0.70 13.36
CA THR A 53 2.25 1.39 13.76
C THR A 53 1.34 0.53 14.64
N GLY A 54 1.51 -0.80 14.59
CA GLY A 54 0.63 -1.77 15.23
C GLY A 54 -0.67 -2.02 14.47
N ASP A 55 -0.75 -1.60 13.20
CA ASP A 55 -1.90 -1.85 12.34
C ASP A 55 -1.93 -3.30 11.84
N ASN A 56 -3.13 -3.78 11.50
CA ASN A 56 -3.32 -5.11 10.90
C ASN A 56 -3.04 -5.06 9.39
N LEU A 57 -2.15 -5.93 8.91
CA LEU A 57 -1.91 -6.13 7.49
C LEU A 57 -2.64 -7.38 6.97
N ILE A 58 -3.54 -7.20 6.01
CA ILE A 58 -4.22 -8.29 5.28
C ILE A 58 -3.73 -8.25 3.83
N VAL A 59 -3.22 -9.38 3.34
CA VAL A 59 -2.67 -9.51 1.99
C VAL A 59 -3.65 -10.28 1.11
N HIS A 60 -4.06 -9.66 0.01
CA HIS A 60 -4.87 -10.30 -1.04
C HIS A 60 -4.01 -10.41 -2.31
N GLU A 61 -3.72 -11.65 -2.71
CA GLU A 61 -2.94 -11.93 -3.92
C GLU A 61 -3.84 -12.12 -5.12
N TYR A 62 -3.47 -11.51 -6.25
CA TYR A 62 -4.22 -11.56 -7.51
C TYR A 62 -3.29 -12.02 -8.64
N THR A 63 -3.82 -12.86 -9.53
CA THR A 63 -3.15 -13.24 -10.78
C THR A 63 -3.66 -12.39 -11.93
N ARG A 64 -2.88 -12.29 -13.02
CA ARG A 64 -3.37 -11.63 -14.25
C ARG A 64 -4.67 -12.29 -14.70
N LEU A 65 -5.63 -11.46 -15.11
CA LEU A 65 -6.93 -11.92 -15.62
C LEU A 65 -6.81 -12.67 -16.96
N SER A 66 -5.78 -12.36 -17.74
CA SER A 66 -5.48 -12.99 -19.02
C SER A 66 -3.99 -13.30 -19.13
N GLU A 67 -3.67 -14.23 -20.02
CA GLU A 67 -2.28 -14.53 -20.39
C GLU A 67 -1.59 -13.31 -21.02
N LEU A 68 -0.25 -13.31 -20.93
CA LEU A 68 0.62 -12.36 -21.64
C LEU A 68 0.83 -12.91 -23.04
N GLU A 69 0.51 -12.13 -24.08
CA GLU A 69 0.96 -12.39 -25.46
C GLU A 69 2.46 -12.12 -25.62
#